data_AF-A0A931DN66-F1
#
_entry.id   AF-A0A931DN66-F1
#
_cell.length_a   1.000
_cell.length_b   1.000
_cell.length_c   1.000
_cell.angle_alpha   90.00
_cell.angle_beta   90.00
_cell.angle_gamma   90.00
#
_symmetry.space_group_name_H-M   'P 1'
#
loop_
_entity.id
_entity.type
_entity.pdbx_description
1 polymer ?
#
loop_
_entity_poly.entity_id
_entity_poly.type
_entity_poly.pdbx_seq_one_letter_code
_entity_poly.pdbx_strand_id
1 'polypeptide(L)'
;MSRDSHSGLQCPHCRTHLALVPAPGTPTSPTPPAVAADPPILVREEWSPPPVGEVLAEYAHRTKDTATALRGAARVRESLNKARQAAARKRLEQRSARSA
;
A
#
# COMPACT_ATOMS: atom_id res chain seq x y z
N MET A 1 -14.86 -21.57 -23.19
CA MET A 1 -14.04 -21.13 -22.04
C MET A 1 -12.65 -20.85 -22.55
N SER A 2 -12.31 -19.58 -22.75
CA SER A 2 -11.06 -19.16 -23.37
C SER A 2 -9.92 -19.37 -22.38
N ARG A 3 -8.94 -20.19 -22.76
CA ARG A 3 -7.68 -20.31 -22.02
C ARG A 3 -6.85 -19.09 -22.40
N ASP A 4 -6.60 -18.19 -21.45
CA ASP A 4 -5.74 -17.04 -21.66
C ASP A 4 -4.28 -17.52 -21.77
N SER A 5 -3.88 -17.94 -22.96
CA SER A 5 -2.49 -18.18 -23.34
C SER A 5 -1.81 -16.83 -23.52
N HIS A 6 -0.89 -16.48 -22.62
CA HIS A 6 -0.22 -15.18 -22.67
C HIS A 6 0.97 -15.23 -23.63
N SER A 7 0.96 -14.35 -24.64
CA SER A 7 2.02 -14.27 -25.66
C SER A 7 3.41 -13.95 -25.09
N GLY A 8 3.47 -13.32 -23.91
CA GLY A 8 4.71 -12.95 -23.22
C GLY A 8 5.33 -14.03 -22.33
N LEU A 9 4.66 -15.16 -22.10
CA LEU A 9 5.16 -16.23 -21.24
C LEU A 9 5.40 -17.49 -22.09
N GLN A 10 6.66 -17.72 -22.44
CA GLN A 10 7.10 -18.88 -23.21
C GLN A 10 7.97 -19.80 -22.37
N CYS A 11 7.82 -21.11 -22.56
CA CYS A 11 8.74 -22.09 -21.96
C CYS A 11 10.15 -21.88 -22.53
N PRO A 12 11.20 -21.73 -21.70
CA PRO A 12 12.56 -21.52 -22.20
C PRO A 12 13.12 -22.74 -22.96
N HIS A 13 12.51 -23.91 -22.80
CA HIS A 13 13.03 -25.15 -23.38
C HIS A 13 12.42 -25.50 -24.74
N CYS A 14 11.13 -25.25 -24.95
CA CYS A 14 10.39 -25.59 -26.18
C CYS A 14 9.67 -24.38 -26.82
N ARG A 15 9.81 -23.18 -26.25
CA ARG A 15 9.21 -21.91 -26.70
C ARG A 15 7.68 -21.91 -26.85
N THR A 16 6.99 -22.91 -26.30
CA THR A 16 5.53 -22.97 -26.32
C THR A 16 4.94 -21.94 -25.35
N HIS A 17 3.83 -21.32 -25.75
CA HIS A 17 3.09 -20.37 -24.91
C HIS A 17 2.43 -21.06 -23.73
N LEU A 18 2.62 -20.47 -22.54
CA LEU A 18 2.05 -20.97 -21.30
C LEU A 18 0.68 -20.33 -21.05
N ALA A 19 -0.25 -21.13 -20.53
CA ALA A 19 -1.56 -20.66 -20.06
C ALA A 19 -1.53 -20.55 -18.55
N LEU A 20 -1.98 -19.41 -18.01
CA LEU A 20 -2.12 -19.23 -16.58
C LEU A 20 -3.47 -19.80 -16.12
N VAL A 21 -3.43 -20.67 -15.11
CA VAL A 21 -4.64 -21.18 -14.48
C VAL A 21 -4.83 -20.40 -13.17
N PRO A 22 -5.95 -19.66 -12.99
CA PRO A 22 -6.20 -18.99 -11.73
C PRO A 22 -6.40 -20.02 -10.63
N ALA A 23 -5.62 -19.88 -9.56
CA ALA A 23 -5.77 -20.70 -8.36
C ALA A 23 -7.11 -20.35 -7.67
N PRO A 24 -7.92 -21.34 -7.26
CA PRO A 24 -9.16 -21.05 -6.53
C PRO A 24 -8.79 -20.55 -5.12
N GLY A 25 -9.00 -19.25 -4.85
CA GLY A 25 -8.91 -18.74 -3.48
C GLY A 25 -8.52 -17.28 -3.27
N THR A 26 -8.19 -16.51 -4.31
CA THR A 26 -7.82 -15.09 -4.12
C THR A 26 -9.03 -14.16 -4.31
N PRO A 27 -9.54 -13.49 -3.25
CA PRO A 27 -10.54 -12.45 -3.44
C PRO A 27 -9.89 -11.25 -4.14
N THR A 28 -10.36 -10.97 -5.35
CA THR A 28 -10.17 -9.68 -6.02
C THR A 28 -10.86 -8.61 -5.18
N SER A 29 -10.07 -7.80 -4.47
CA SER A 29 -10.59 -6.66 -3.71
C SER A 29 -10.55 -5.39 -4.56
N PRO A 30 -11.69 -4.78 -4.92
CA PRO A 30 -11.75 -3.38 -5.31
C PRO A 30 -11.91 -2.49 -4.06
N THR A 31 -11.00 -1.53 -3.89
CA THR A 31 -11.02 -0.44 -2.89
C THR A 31 -12.19 0.55 -3.15
N PRO A 32 -12.61 1.46 -2.22
CA PRO A 32 -12.95 1.39 -0.77
C PRO A 32 -14.40 1.93 -0.48
N PRO A 33 -14.88 2.06 0.79
CA PRO A 33 -14.62 3.27 1.61
C PRO A 33 -14.39 3.00 3.11
N ALA A 34 -13.87 4.02 3.79
CA ALA A 34 -13.61 4.09 5.23
C ALA A 34 -14.86 3.84 6.10
N VAL A 35 -14.73 3.06 7.18
CA VAL A 35 -15.27 3.30 8.54
C VAL A 35 -14.51 2.35 9.51
N ALA A 36 -14.27 2.83 10.72
CA ALA A 36 -13.67 2.16 11.87
C ALA A 36 -13.91 0.64 11.97
N ALA A 37 -12.85 -0.11 12.22
CA ALA A 37 -12.93 -1.44 12.81
C ALA A 37 -11.64 -1.71 13.59
N ASP A 38 -11.81 -2.28 14.78
CA ASP A 38 -10.77 -2.81 15.66
C ASP A 38 -9.64 -3.54 14.89
N PRO A 39 -8.41 -3.59 15.41
CA PRO A 39 -7.40 -4.45 14.80
C PRO A 39 -7.93 -5.89 14.85
N PRO A 40 -8.16 -6.58 13.72
CA PRO A 40 -8.49 -7.98 13.78
C PRO A 40 -7.30 -8.66 14.43
N ILE A 41 -7.56 -9.35 15.54
CA ILE A 41 -6.63 -10.32 16.10
C ILE A 41 -6.45 -11.36 15.02
N LEU A 42 -5.40 -11.20 14.21
CA LEU A 42 -4.99 -12.19 13.22
C LEU A 42 -4.51 -13.39 14.03
N VAL A 43 -5.43 -14.34 14.23
CA VAL A 43 -5.10 -15.68 14.70
C VAL A 43 -4.12 -16.23 13.67
N ARG A 44 -2.83 -16.18 14.02
CA ARG A 44 -1.74 -16.65 13.19
C ARG A 44 -1.93 -18.15 13.03
N GLU A 45 -2.49 -18.57 11.89
CA GLU A 45 -2.49 -19.97 11.51
C GLU A 45 -1.03 -20.44 11.47
N GLU A 46 -0.76 -21.54 12.17
CA GLU A 46 0.55 -22.12 12.52
C GLU A 46 1.50 -22.33 11.30
N TRP A 47 0.99 -22.22 10.07
CA TRP A 47 1.78 -22.35 8.85
C TRP A 47 1.54 -21.21 7.83
N SER A 48 1.54 -19.97 8.28
CA SER A 48 1.62 -18.81 7.38
C SER A 48 3.10 -18.44 7.16
N PRO A 49 3.60 -18.39 5.90
CA PRO A 49 4.96 -17.96 5.64
C PRO A 49 5.17 -16.52 6.15
N PRO A 50 6.35 -16.20 6.69
CA PRO A 50 6.62 -14.88 7.24
C PRO A 50 6.35 -13.82 6.17
N PRO A 51 5.73 -12.68 6.54
CA PRO A 51 5.40 -11.65 5.57
C PRO A 51 6.67 -11.20 4.87
N VAL A 52 6.60 -11.06 3.55
CA VAL A 52 7.76 -10.76 2.68
C VAL A 52 8.53 -9.53 3.17
N GLY A 53 7.84 -8.56 3.79
CA GLY A 53 8.47 -7.37 4.36
C GLY A 53 9.32 -7.61 5.61
N GLU A 54 9.14 -8.71 6.33
CA GLU A 54 10.03 -9.15 7.42
C GLU A 54 11.23 -9.90 6.84
N VAL A 55 10.99 -10.81 5.88
CA VAL A 55 12.05 -11.55 5.18
C VAL A 55 13.03 -10.61 4.46
N LEU A 56 12.52 -9.59 3.77
CA LEU A 56 13.35 -8.59 3.09
C LEU A 56 14.09 -7.67 4.07
N ALA A 57 13.50 -7.40 5.24
CA ALA A 57 14.16 -6.60 6.29
C ALA A 57 15.36 -7.38 6.87
N GLU A 58 15.18 -8.67 7.09
CA GLU A 58 16.23 -9.59 7.54
C GLU A 58 17.33 -9.77 6.48
N TYR A 59 16.96 -10.03 5.22
CA TYR A 59 17.90 -10.14 4.10
C TYR A 59 18.67 -8.84 3.79
N ALA A 60 18.07 -7.69 4.07
CA ALA A 60 18.70 -6.38 3.85
C ALA A 60 19.44 -5.86 5.10
N HIS A 61 19.49 -6.62 6.20
CA HIS A 61 19.97 -6.19 7.52
C HIS A 61 19.34 -4.86 7.99
N ARG A 62 18.10 -4.57 7.57
CA ARG A 62 17.38 -3.35 7.96
C ARG A 62 16.36 -3.71 9.03
N THR A 63 16.72 -3.57 10.30
CA THR A 63 15.75 -3.62 11.39
C THR A 63 14.77 -2.45 11.24
N LYS A 64 13.47 -2.75 11.14
CA LYS A 64 12.42 -1.72 11.14
C LYS A 64 12.34 -1.09 12.52
N ASP A 65 13.06 0.02 12.73
CA ASP A 65 12.92 0.83 13.94
C ASP A 65 11.56 1.56 13.90
N THR A 66 10.57 0.94 14.54
CA THR A 66 9.20 1.46 14.65
C THR A 66 9.17 2.81 15.34
N ALA A 67 10.06 3.07 16.31
CA ALA A 67 10.11 4.35 17.01
C ALA A 67 10.55 5.49 16.09
N THR A 68 11.56 5.25 15.25
CA THR A 68 11.99 6.23 14.24
C THR A 68 10.92 6.44 13.17
N ALA A 69 10.24 5.39 12.73
CA ALA A 69 9.12 5.51 11.80
C ALA A 69 7.97 6.37 12.36
N LEU A 70 7.59 6.14 13.63
CA LEU A 70 6.54 6.92 14.30
C LEU A 70 6.93 8.39 14.47
N ARG A 71 8.19 8.67 14.85
CA ARG A 71 8.71 10.05 14.92
C ARG A 71 8.68 10.74 13.56
N GLY A 72 9.10 10.05 12.50
CA GLY A 72 9.03 10.55 11.13
C GLY A 72 7.60 10.88 10.71
N ALA A 73 6.67 9.96 10.97
CA ALA A 73 5.25 10.16 10.69
C ALA A 73 4.66 11.37 11.44
N ALA A 74 5.05 11.58 12.71
CA ALA A 74 4.62 12.74 13.48
C ALA A 74 5.08 14.07 12.83
N ARG A 75 6.35 14.15 12.40
CA ARG A 75 6.88 15.34 11.70
C ARG A 75 6.15 15.63 10.38
N VAL A 76 5.84 14.59 9.62
CA VAL A 76 5.07 14.73 8.35
C VAL A 76 3.65 15.23 8.62
N ARG A 77 2.99 14.72 9.66
CA ARG A 77 1.65 15.21 10.05
C ARG A 77 1.70 16.68 10.44
N GLU A 78 2.71 17.08 11.23
CA GLU A 78 2.88 18.46 11.64
C GLU A 78 3.12 19.39 10.45
N SER A 79 4.00 19.00 9.50
CA SER A 79 4.30 19.81 8.32
C SER A 79 3.08 19.98 7.41
N LEU A 80 2.30 18.91 7.19
CA LEU A 80 1.06 18.97 6.42
C LEU A 80 0.02 19.87 7.08
N ASN A 81 -0.12 19.82 8.40
CA ASN A 81 -1.04 20.69 9.12
C ASN A 81 -0.62 22.16 9.00
N LYS A 82 0.68 22.47 9.15
CA LYS A 82 1.20 23.83 8.92
C LYS A 82 0.92 24.32 7.50
N ALA A 83 1.16 23.48 6.49
CA ALA A 83 0.89 23.81 5.09
C ALA A 83 -0.60 24.07 4.83
N ARG A 84 -1.49 23.24 5.39
CA ARG A 84 -2.95 23.43 5.29
C ARG A 84 -3.40 24.75 5.92
N GLN A 85 -2.88 25.09 7.10
CA GLN A 85 -3.19 26.36 7.76
C GLN A 85 -2.71 27.56 6.94
N ALA A 86 -1.49 27.51 6.40
CA ALA A 86 -0.97 28.56 5.53
C ALA A 86 -1.82 28.72 4.26
N ALA A 87 -2.24 27.62 3.63
CA ALA A 87 -3.12 27.65 2.48
C ALA A 87 -4.50 28.24 2.82
N ALA A 88 -5.05 27.92 4.00
CA ALA A 88 -6.31 28.49 4.46
C ALA A 88 -6.20 30.02 4.66
N ARG A 89 -5.11 30.50 5.26
CA ARG A 89 -4.84 31.94 5.43
C ARG A 89 -4.78 32.67 4.09
N LYS A 90 -3.99 32.16 3.14
CA LYS A 90 -3.91 32.72 1.78
C LYS A 90 -5.27 32.78 1.08
N ARG A 91 -6.11 31.76 1.25
CA ARG A 91 -7.47 31.77 0.69
C ARG A 91 -8.36 32.83 1.33
N LEU A 92 -8.24 33.06 2.63
CA LEU A 92 -8.98 34.12 3.32
C LEU A 92 -8.54 35.50 2.84
N GLU A 93 -7.23 35.75 2.75
CA GLU A 93 -6.66 37.00 2.22
C GLU A 93 -7.11 37.27 0.77
N GLN A 94 -7.09 36.25 -0.08
CA GLN A 94 -7.59 36.38 -1.46
C GLN A 94 -9.08 36.67 -1.52
N ARG A 95 -9.88 36.11 -0.61
CA ARG A 95 -11.32 36.39 -0.54
C ARG A 95 -11.57 37.81 -0.07
N SER A 96 -10.89 38.27 0.98
CA SER A 96 -11.05 39.64 1.48
C SER A 96 -10.62 40.68 0.43
N ALA A 97 -9.55 40.40 -0.34
CA ALA A 97 -9.09 41.28 -1.41
C ALA A 97 -10.01 41.29 -2.65
N ARG A 98 -10.85 40.27 -2.83
CA ARG A 98 -11.86 40.22 -3.90
C ARG A 98 -13.19 40.88 -3.50
N SER A 99 -13.46 40.98 -2.21
CA SER A 99 -14.68 41.58 -1.66
C SER A 99 -14.52 43.05 -1.26
N ALA A 100 -13.30 43.58 -1.29
CA ALA A 100 -12.97 45.00 -1.13
C ALA A 100 -12.90 45.67 -2.51
#